data_AF-A0A0C2Y6G5-F1
#
_entry.id   AF-A0A0C2Y6G5-F1
#
_cell.length_a   1.000
_cell.length_b   1.000
_cell.length_c   1.000
_cell.angle_alpha   90.00
_cell.angle_beta   90.00
_cell.angle_gamma   90.00
#
_symmetry.space_group_name_H-M   'P 1'
#
loop_
_entity.id
_entity.type
_entity.pdbx_description
1 polymer ?
#
loop_
_entity_poly.entity_id
_entity_poly.type
_entity_poly.pdbx_seq_one_letter_code
_entity_poly.pdbx_strand_id
1 'polypeptide(L)'
;MILEELDWRDVLRVRKVCKALQEVSKTRSIWLKLCRPHLSPTATAPQALHLERPIKLYMSHDLELLFLQFKSADIGWRTDANGPARRREVETTCPAQCIHLVEGGRWLLVASETGRIACFDLDAPTPTESILVPDQFNPFLRDEFDPFAEIQVIMAIDRDYDSEFLVFNLAISFTVMTSPPPDPKAQSVQIWRMELALDDQQRGVGLTAKLLGSFPLENYIDGIFGLSIRGPHVAISLLAPRHTDSHLTFIIDWKQADGDQKNYPRRLIHPPYGKEPLSISFLATNYSLLLFKVS
;
A
#
# COMPACT_ATOMS: atom_id res chain seq x y z
N MET A 1 -20.28 32.16 -7.64
CA MET A 1 -21.71 31.76 -7.51
C MET A 1 -22.06 31.72 -6.02
N ILE A 2 -23.22 32.22 -5.56
CA ILE A 2 -23.54 32.33 -4.10
C ILE A 2 -23.37 31.00 -3.35
N LEU A 3 -23.74 29.87 -3.97
CA LEU A 3 -23.62 28.54 -3.38
C LEU A 3 -22.18 28.10 -3.11
N GLU A 4 -21.18 28.69 -3.79
CA GLU A 4 -19.77 28.39 -3.50
C GLU A 4 -19.36 28.97 -2.15
N GLU A 5 -20.01 30.02 -1.66
CA GLU A 5 -19.69 30.63 -0.36
C GLU A 5 -20.34 29.92 0.83
N LEU A 6 -21.15 28.88 0.58
CA LEU A 6 -21.80 28.10 1.62
C LEU A 6 -20.89 27.00 2.17
N ASP A 7 -21.12 26.64 3.44
CA ASP A 7 -20.56 25.41 3.98
C ASP A 7 -21.26 24.17 3.39
N TRP A 8 -20.66 23.00 3.61
CA TRP A 8 -21.18 21.75 3.05
C TRP A 8 -22.57 21.36 3.58
N ARG A 9 -22.92 21.73 4.82
CA ARG A 9 -24.24 21.43 5.40
C ARG A 9 -25.30 22.26 4.73
N ASP A 10 -25.02 23.53 4.47
CA ASP A 10 -25.93 24.45 3.81
C ASP A 10 -26.09 24.08 2.33
N VAL A 11 -25.03 23.68 1.63
CA VAL A 11 -25.13 23.11 0.27
C VAL A 11 -26.09 21.91 0.26
N LEU A 12 -25.94 20.96 1.19
CA LEU A 12 -26.81 19.79 1.30
C LEU A 12 -28.26 20.13 1.70
N ARG A 13 -28.47 21.19 2.49
CA ARG A 13 -29.81 21.67 2.86
C ARG A 13 -30.51 22.36 1.70
N VAL A 14 -29.81 23.26 1.01
CA VAL A 14 -30.34 24.01 -0.15
C VAL A 14 -30.79 23.06 -1.26
N ARG A 15 -30.07 21.95 -1.46
CA ARG A 15 -30.45 20.88 -2.39
C ARG A 15 -31.88 20.34 -2.16
N LYS A 16 -32.38 20.37 -0.92
CA LYS A 16 -33.71 19.83 -0.58
C LYS A 16 -34.85 20.82 -0.83
N VAL A 17 -34.56 22.06 -1.23
CA VAL A 17 -35.56 23.13 -1.38
C VAL A 17 -36.35 22.98 -2.69
N CYS A 18 -35.67 22.86 -3.84
CA CYS A 18 -36.31 22.66 -5.14
C CYS A 18 -35.37 22.01 -6.16
N LYS A 19 -35.92 21.51 -7.28
CA LYS A 19 -35.14 20.84 -8.35
C LYS A 19 -34.04 21.71 -8.93
N ALA A 20 -34.29 23.01 -9.12
CA ALA A 20 -33.28 23.92 -9.67
C ALA A 20 -32.07 24.04 -8.73
N LEU A 21 -32.32 24.25 -7.43
CA LEU A 21 -31.26 24.31 -6.42
C LEU A 21 -30.58 22.96 -6.22
N GLN A 22 -31.31 21.87 -6.36
CA GLN A 22 -30.75 20.53 -6.39
C GLN A 22 -29.71 20.37 -7.50
N GLU A 23 -30.04 20.76 -8.73
CA GLU A 23 -29.11 20.65 -9.86
C GLU A 23 -27.92 21.61 -9.73
N VAL A 24 -28.15 22.87 -9.34
CA VAL A 24 -27.03 23.83 -9.16
C VAL A 24 -26.10 23.39 -8.01
N SER A 25 -26.60 22.75 -6.95
CA SER A 25 -25.76 22.21 -5.87
C SER A 25 -24.80 21.11 -6.32
N LYS A 26 -25.03 20.49 -7.48
CA LYS A 26 -24.15 19.49 -8.09
C LYS A 26 -23.11 20.12 -9.02
N THR A 27 -22.86 21.42 -8.94
CA THR A 27 -21.84 22.06 -9.78
C THR A 27 -20.44 21.69 -9.29
N ARG A 28 -19.56 21.35 -10.24
CA ARG A 28 -18.17 20.92 -9.95
C ARG A 28 -17.39 21.91 -9.09
N SER A 29 -17.57 23.22 -9.32
CA SER A 29 -16.85 24.27 -8.60
C SER A 29 -17.16 24.29 -7.11
N ILE A 30 -18.40 23.98 -6.71
CA ILE A 30 -18.82 23.88 -5.31
C ILE A 30 -18.02 22.77 -4.61
N TRP A 31 -18.09 21.55 -5.15
CA TRP A 31 -17.42 20.39 -4.55
C TRP A 31 -15.90 20.50 -4.60
N LEU A 32 -15.35 21.08 -5.66
CA LEU A 32 -13.93 21.37 -5.73
C LEU A 32 -13.48 22.30 -4.60
N LYS A 33 -14.23 23.38 -4.34
CA LYS A 33 -13.93 24.31 -3.24
C LYS A 33 -14.00 23.60 -1.88
N LEU A 34 -15.00 22.73 -1.70
CA LEU A 34 -15.18 21.95 -0.47
C LEU A 34 -14.07 20.90 -0.25
N CYS A 35 -13.51 20.30 -1.31
CA CYS A 35 -12.40 19.34 -1.21
C CYS A 35 -11.05 20.00 -0.89
N ARG A 36 -10.77 21.21 -1.38
CA ARG A 36 -9.44 21.86 -1.26
C ARG A 36 -8.81 21.83 0.14
N PRO A 37 -9.55 22.12 1.23
CA PRO A 37 -8.98 22.07 2.59
C PRO A 37 -8.49 20.69 3.01
N HIS A 38 -9.05 19.62 2.45
CA HIS A 38 -8.67 18.24 2.75
C HIS A 38 -7.45 17.75 1.95
N LEU A 39 -7.15 18.41 0.84
CA LEU A 39 -6.06 18.06 -0.07
C LEU A 39 -4.79 18.86 0.20
N SER A 40 -4.89 19.90 1.03
CA SER A 40 -3.77 20.74 1.40
C SER A 40 -3.16 20.24 2.72
N PRO A 41 -1.84 20.34 2.89
CA PRO A 41 -1.21 20.09 4.18
C PRO A 41 -1.86 20.90 5.30
N THR A 42 -2.04 20.28 6.46
CA THR A 42 -2.53 20.93 7.69
C THR A 42 -1.53 20.71 8.81
N ALA A 43 -1.68 21.44 9.93
CA ALA A 43 -0.81 21.27 11.09
C ALA A 43 -0.84 19.84 11.66
N THR A 44 -1.96 19.13 11.52
CA THR A 44 -2.15 17.75 12.02
C THR A 44 -1.98 16.67 10.94
N ALA A 45 -1.95 17.07 9.66
CA ALA A 45 -1.67 16.19 8.53
C ALA A 45 -0.68 16.92 7.60
N PRO A 46 0.63 16.89 7.90
CA PRO A 46 1.63 17.71 7.22
C PRO A 46 1.90 17.27 5.77
N GLN A 47 1.41 16.10 5.37
CA GLN A 47 1.50 15.60 4.00
C GLN A 47 0.20 15.92 3.25
N ALA A 48 0.34 16.44 2.02
CA ALA A 48 -0.78 16.57 1.11
C ALA A 48 -1.30 15.17 0.77
N LEU A 49 -2.63 15.01 0.74
CA LEU A 49 -3.23 13.75 0.30
C LEU A 49 -3.14 13.66 -1.23
N HIS A 50 -2.46 12.62 -1.74
CA HIS A 50 -2.34 12.41 -3.17
C HIS A 50 -3.48 11.57 -3.71
N LEU A 51 -4.29 12.18 -4.58
CA LEU A 51 -5.35 11.50 -5.31
C LEU A 51 -4.76 10.52 -6.33
N GLU A 52 -5.59 9.60 -6.80
CA GLU A 52 -5.16 8.63 -7.80
C GLU A 52 -4.97 9.22 -9.20
N ARG A 53 -5.57 10.37 -9.46
CA ARG A 53 -5.48 11.10 -10.73
C ARG A 53 -5.56 12.59 -10.47
N PRO A 54 -5.19 13.45 -11.43
CA PRO A 54 -5.25 14.89 -11.25
C PRO A 54 -6.68 15.36 -10.93
N ILE A 55 -6.84 16.24 -9.94
CA ILE A 55 -8.17 16.76 -9.53
C ILE A 55 -8.95 17.44 -10.67
N LYS A 56 -8.24 17.96 -11.69
CA LYS A 56 -8.83 18.52 -12.92
C LYS A 56 -9.70 17.50 -13.68
N LEU A 57 -9.40 16.21 -13.56
CA LEU A 57 -10.11 15.11 -14.24
C LEU A 57 -11.31 14.57 -13.44
N TYR A 58 -11.47 14.98 -12.18
CA TYR A 58 -12.63 14.58 -11.38
C TYR A 58 -13.87 15.34 -11.85
N MET A 59 -14.92 14.57 -12.14
CA MET A 59 -16.24 15.10 -12.44
C MET A 59 -16.92 15.56 -11.15
N SER A 60 -18.03 16.29 -11.30
CA SER A 60 -18.72 16.82 -10.12
C SER A 60 -19.17 15.73 -9.14
N HIS A 61 -19.67 14.61 -9.65
CA HIS A 61 -20.07 13.47 -8.83
C HIS A 61 -18.88 12.82 -8.12
N ASP A 62 -17.72 12.74 -8.78
CA ASP A 62 -16.49 12.20 -8.18
C ASP A 62 -16.04 13.07 -7.00
N LEU A 63 -16.07 14.40 -7.17
CA LEU A 63 -15.69 15.34 -6.11
C LEU A 63 -16.67 15.33 -4.94
N GLU A 64 -17.97 15.20 -5.22
CA GLU A 64 -18.99 15.06 -4.18
C GLU A 64 -18.75 13.78 -3.36
N LEU A 65 -18.53 12.64 -4.02
CA LEU A 65 -18.24 11.37 -3.35
C LEU A 65 -16.99 11.48 -2.48
N LEU A 66 -15.90 12.00 -3.05
CA LEU A 66 -14.61 12.20 -2.38
C LEU A 66 -14.77 13.08 -1.12
N PHE A 67 -15.48 14.20 -1.25
CA PHE A 67 -15.75 15.09 -0.12
C PHE A 67 -16.52 14.39 1.00
N LEU A 68 -17.57 13.65 0.64
CA LEU A 68 -18.39 12.92 1.61
C LEU A 68 -17.58 11.84 2.33
N GLN A 69 -16.65 11.17 1.64
CA GLN A 69 -15.71 10.22 2.26
C GLN A 69 -14.81 10.92 3.27
N PHE A 70 -14.18 12.05 2.91
CA PHE A 70 -13.36 12.83 3.84
C PHE A 70 -14.15 13.29 5.06
N LYS A 71 -15.37 13.81 4.87
CA LYS A 71 -16.21 14.21 6.00
C LYS A 71 -16.68 13.04 6.86
N SER A 72 -16.97 11.90 6.26
CA SER A 72 -17.34 10.70 7.01
C SER A 72 -16.18 10.21 7.87
N ALA A 73 -14.95 10.25 7.34
CA ALA A 73 -13.74 9.92 8.09
C ALA A 73 -13.50 10.94 9.22
N ASP A 74 -13.52 12.24 8.93
CA ASP A 74 -13.36 13.31 9.93
C ASP A 74 -14.37 13.19 11.08
N ILE A 75 -15.63 12.89 10.76
CA ILE A 75 -16.69 12.70 11.77
C ILE A 75 -16.38 11.46 12.59
N GLY A 76 -16.07 10.33 11.93
CA GLY A 76 -15.74 9.07 12.59
C GLY A 76 -14.58 9.19 13.57
N TRP A 77 -13.52 9.92 13.20
CA TRP A 77 -12.36 10.17 14.07
C TRP A 77 -12.66 11.09 15.26
N ARG A 78 -13.68 11.95 15.16
CA ARG A 78 -14.06 12.90 16.22
C ARG A 78 -15.13 12.36 17.17
N THR A 79 -15.91 11.39 16.71
CA THR A 79 -16.94 10.77 17.54
C THR A 79 -16.31 9.67 18.38
N ASP A 80 -16.41 9.76 19.70
CA ASP A 80 -16.10 8.66 20.66
C ASP A 80 -17.09 7.49 20.55
N ALA A 81 -17.67 7.27 19.37
CA ALA A 81 -18.44 6.07 19.11
C ALA A 81 -17.45 4.89 19.13
N ASN A 82 -17.74 3.85 19.92
CA ASN A 82 -16.93 2.63 20.03
C ASN A 82 -16.88 1.78 18.73
N GLY A 83 -17.05 2.38 17.55
CA GLY A 83 -17.09 1.70 16.27
C GLY A 83 -16.85 2.63 15.08
N PRO A 84 -16.46 2.06 13.92
CA PRO A 84 -16.16 2.84 12.72
C PRO A 84 -17.43 3.49 12.16
N ALA A 85 -17.30 4.69 11.60
CA ALA A 85 -18.41 5.40 10.94
C ALA A 85 -19.02 4.62 9.77
N ARG A 86 -18.21 3.74 9.14
CA ARG A 86 -18.64 2.82 8.09
C ARG A 86 -17.83 1.53 8.22
N ARG A 87 -18.51 0.39 8.14
CA ARG A 87 -17.88 -0.94 8.02
C ARG A 87 -18.26 -1.54 6.69
N ARG A 88 -17.31 -2.20 6.05
CA ARG A 88 -17.51 -2.98 4.84
C ARG A 88 -16.77 -4.29 4.96
N GLU A 89 -17.39 -5.36 4.49
CA GLU A 89 -16.76 -6.67 4.40
C GLU A 89 -16.32 -6.90 2.96
N VAL A 90 -15.11 -7.43 2.81
CA VAL A 90 -14.50 -7.74 1.53
C VAL A 90 -14.14 -9.21 1.58
N GLU A 91 -14.74 -9.99 0.69
CA GLU A 91 -14.45 -11.40 0.56
C GLU A 91 -13.24 -11.60 -0.34
N THR A 92 -12.28 -12.40 0.11
CA THR A 92 -11.10 -12.78 -0.66
C THR A 92 -11.08 -14.29 -0.84
N THR A 93 -10.62 -14.74 -2.01
CA THR A 93 -10.49 -16.17 -2.34
C THR A 93 -9.31 -16.85 -1.66
N CYS A 94 -8.38 -16.09 -1.06
CA CYS A 94 -7.20 -16.61 -0.38
C CYS A 94 -7.01 -16.00 1.02
N PRO A 95 -6.47 -16.74 1.99
CA PRO A 95 -6.07 -16.18 3.28
C PRO A 95 -5.07 -15.03 3.10
N ALA A 96 -5.38 -13.87 3.69
CA ALA A 96 -4.53 -12.69 3.62
C ALA A 96 -3.37 -12.81 4.62
N GLN A 97 -2.13 -12.81 4.10
CA GLN A 97 -0.91 -12.72 4.91
C GLN A 97 -0.53 -11.27 5.22
N CYS A 98 -0.79 -10.38 4.27
CA CYS A 98 -0.53 -8.96 4.44
C CYS A 98 -1.60 -8.13 3.69
N ILE A 99 -1.96 -6.97 4.24
CA ILE A 99 -2.94 -6.05 3.66
C ILE A 99 -2.37 -4.63 3.68
N HIS A 100 -2.57 -3.88 2.60
CA HIS A 100 -2.09 -2.51 2.48
C HIS A 100 -3.13 -1.64 1.77
N LEU A 101 -3.54 -0.54 2.41
CA LEU A 101 -4.40 0.47 1.82
C LEU A 101 -3.54 1.50 1.09
N VAL A 102 -3.70 1.63 -0.22
CA VAL A 102 -2.94 2.60 -1.03
C VAL A 102 -3.35 4.02 -0.66
N GLU A 103 -2.40 4.95 -0.66
CA GLU A 103 -2.65 6.38 -0.42
C GLU A 103 -3.78 6.89 -1.33
N GLY A 104 -4.75 7.59 -0.74
CA GLY A 104 -6.01 7.98 -1.38
C GLY A 104 -7.19 7.10 -0.94
N GLY A 105 -6.95 5.91 -0.41
CA GLY A 105 -7.95 5.10 0.30
C GLY A 105 -8.90 4.28 -0.58
N ARG A 106 -8.76 4.34 -1.91
CA ARG A 106 -9.61 3.57 -2.85
C ARG A 106 -9.13 2.14 -3.07
N TRP A 107 -7.83 1.93 -3.22
CA TRP A 107 -7.27 0.63 -3.60
C TRP A 107 -6.74 -0.12 -2.38
N LEU A 108 -7.24 -1.34 -2.15
CA LEU A 108 -6.76 -2.23 -1.11
C LEU A 108 -5.97 -3.38 -1.75
N LEU A 109 -4.71 -3.54 -1.37
CA LEU A 109 -3.87 -4.66 -1.77
C LEU A 109 -3.91 -5.74 -0.71
N VAL A 110 -4.00 -6.99 -1.16
CA VAL A 110 -3.98 -8.19 -0.30
C VAL A 110 -2.97 -9.17 -0.86
N ALA A 111 -2.03 -9.60 -0.03
CA ALA A 111 -1.03 -10.62 -0.36
C ALA A 111 -1.43 -11.97 0.23
N SER A 112 -1.36 -13.03 -0.56
CA SER A 112 -1.52 -14.42 -0.11
C SER A 112 -0.20 -15.02 0.37
N GLU A 113 -0.25 -16.24 0.90
CA GLU A 113 0.93 -17.05 1.24
C GLU A 113 1.82 -17.39 0.03
N THR A 114 1.26 -17.50 -1.17
CA THR A 114 2.00 -17.83 -2.41
C THR A 114 2.66 -16.61 -3.06
N GLY A 115 2.59 -15.44 -2.42
CA GLY A 115 3.04 -14.17 -2.99
C GLY A 115 2.11 -13.58 -4.07
N ARG A 116 0.92 -14.17 -4.28
CA ARG A 116 -0.10 -13.58 -5.15
C ARG A 116 -0.59 -12.27 -4.54
N ILE A 117 -0.72 -11.25 -5.38
CA ILE A 117 -1.27 -9.94 -4.99
C ILE A 117 -2.62 -9.75 -5.65
N ALA A 118 -3.63 -9.58 -4.82
CA ALA A 118 -4.97 -9.17 -5.21
C ALA A 118 -5.20 -7.69 -4.89
N CYS A 119 -6.07 -7.06 -5.67
CA CYS A 119 -6.49 -5.68 -5.49
C CYS A 119 -8.02 -5.60 -5.44
N PHE A 120 -8.53 -4.74 -4.55
CA PHE A 120 -9.95 -4.41 -4.44
C PHE A 120 -10.16 -2.91 -4.66
N ASP A 121 -11.18 -2.59 -5.46
CA ASP A 121 -11.71 -1.23 -5.56
C ASP A 121 -12.73 -0.99 -4.45
N LEU A 122 -12.37 -0.20 -3.44
CA LEU A 122 -13.23 0.11 -2.31
C LEU A 122 -14.32 1.14 -2.63
N ASP A 123 -14.27 1.80 -3.79
CA ASP A 123 -15.31 2.69 -4.28
C ASP A 123 -16.39 1.95 -5.08
N ALA A 124 -16.08 0.76 -5.61
CA ALA A 124 -17.07 -0.08 -6.28
C ALA A 124 -18.22 -0.43 -5.32
N PRO A 125 -19.50 -0.54 -5.75
CA PRO A 125 -20.62 -0.92 -4.90
C PRO A 125 -20.53 -2.32 -4.29
N THR A 126 -19.78 -3.21 -4.95
CA THR A 126 -19.40 -4.55 -4.46
C THR A 126 -17.93 -4.77 -4.84
N PRO A 127 -16.97 -4.80 -3.90
CA PRO A 127 -15.56 -4.90 -4.24
C PRO A 127 -15.31 -6.32 -4.71
N THR A 128 -14.80 -6.44 -5.93
CA THR A 128 -14.41 -7.72 -6.50
C THR A 128 -12.91 -7.86 -6.48
N GLU A 129 -12.43 -9.06 -6.19
CA GLU A 129 -11.01 -9.37 -6.24
C GLU A 129 -10.49 -9.30 -7.68
N SER A 130 -9.45 -8.50 -7.91
CA SER A 130 -8.69 -8.47 -9.17
C SER A 130 -7.27 -8.95 -8.91
N ILE A 131 -6.82 -9.99 -9.63
CA ILE A 131 -5.46 -10.53 -9.47
C ILE A 131 -4.49 -9.63 -10.23
N LEU A 132 -3.58 -8.98 -9.51
CA LEU A 132 -2.51 -8.16 -10.08
C LEU A 132 -1.25 -8.97 -10.36
N VAL A 133 -0.87 -9.81 -9.38
CA VAL A 133 0.32 -10.66 -9.44
C VAL A 133 -0.13 -12.08 -9.16
N PRO A 134 0.14 -13.07 -10.05
CA PRO A 134 -0.24 -14.46 -9.84
C PRO A 134 0.60 -15.11 -8.74
N ASP A 135 0.37 -16.38 -8.44
CA ASP A 135 1.19 -17.15 -7.50
C ASP A 135 2.67 -17.15 -7.92
N GLN A 136 3.57 -16.84 -6.99
CA GLN A 136 5.00 -16.64 -7.26
C GLN A 136 5.85 -17.89 -7.01
N PHE A 137 5.37 -18.75 -6.12
CA PHE A 137 5.99 -20.03 -5.81
C PHE A 137 4.91 -21.03 -5.41
N ASN A 138 5.25 -22.32 -5.46
CA ASN A 138 4.37 -23.37 -4.97
C ASN A 138 4.96 -23.98 -3.69
N PRO A 139 4.33 -23.77 -2.52
CA PRO A 139 4.85 -24.28 -1.24
C PRO A 139 4.85 -25.80 -1.15
N PHE A 140 4.11 -26.49 -2.04
CA PHE A 140 3.97 -27.95 -2.10
C PHE A 140 4.83 -28.61 -3.19
N LEU A 141 5.87 -27.94 -3.70
CA LEU A 141 6.72 -28.50 -4.76
C LEU A 141 7.55 -29.73 -4.35
N ARG A 142 7.70 -30.01 -3.05
CA ARG A 142 8.34 -31.23 -2.55
C ARG A 142 7.30 -32.14 -1.90
N ASP A 143 7.43 -33.44 -2.15
CA ASP A 143 6.58 -34.48 -1.54
C ASP A 143 6.65 -34.49 0.00
N GLU A 144 7.71 -33.90 0.57
CA GLU A 144 7.90 -33.70 2.02
C GLU A 144 7.45 -32.28 2.42
N PHE A 145 6.15 -32.00 2.30
CA PHE A 145 5.59 -30.78 2.90
C PHE A 145 5.61 -30.94 4.42
N ASP A 146 6.41 -30.11 5.10
CA ASP A 146 6.29 -29.96 6.55
C ASP A 146 5.00 -29.15 6.83
N PRO A 147 3.95 -29.76 7.40
CA PRO A 147 2.69 -29.05 7.69
C PRO A 147 2.86 -27.94 8.74
N PHE A 148 4.02 -27.87 9.39
CA PHE A 148 4.39 -26.81 10.32
C PHE A 148 5.27 -25.72 9.68
N ALA A 149 5.56 -25.82 8.38
CA ALA A 149 6.29 -24.80 7.64
C ALA A 149 5.49 -23.48 7.62
N GLU A 150 5.94 -22.50 8.41
CA GLU A 150 5.32 -21.18 8.42
C GLU A 150 5.78 -20.40 7.17
N ILE A 151 4.82 -19.82 6.45
CA ILE A 151 5.06 -18.95 5.31
C ILE A 151 4.80 -17.52 5.74
N GLN A 152 5.79 -16.67 5.58
CA GLN A 152 5.66 -15.25 5.87
C GLN A 152 5.71 -14.44 4.58
N VAL A 153 4.79 -13.50 4.44
CA VAL A 153 4.75 -12.55 3.32
C VAL A 153 4.59 -11.15 3.85
N ILE A 154 5.50 -10.25 3.48
CA ILE A 154 5.45 -8.85 3.89
C ILE A 154 5.58 -7.94 2.66
N MET A 155 4.94 -6.78 2.70
CA MET A 155 4.98 -5.80 1.62
C MET A 155 5.23 -4.38 2.09
N ALA A 156 5.82 -3.58 1.20
CA ALA A 156 6.04 -2.15 1.38
C ALA A 156 5.80 -1.40 0.06
N ILE A 157 5.34 -0.16 0.15
CA ILE A 157 5.03 0.67 -1.02
C ILE A 157 5.88 1.95 -1.02
N ASP A 158 6.41 2.32 -2.18
CA ASP A 158 7.03 3.62 -2.45
C ASP A 158 6.27 4.32 -3.58
N ARG A 159 5.54 5.38 -3.24
CA ARG A 159 4.77 6.14 -4.22
C ARG A 159 5.67 7.03 -5.08
N ASP A 160 5.38 7.04 -6.38
CA ASP A 160 5.96 7.99 -7.32
C ASP A 160 5.18 9.31 -7.27
N TYR A 161 5.72 10.29 -6.53
CA TYR A 161 5.10 11.59 -6.35
C TYR A 161 5.29 12.53 -7.56
N ASP A 162 6.17 12.18 -8.49
CA ASP A 162 6.40 12.95 -9.72
C ASP A 162 5.39 12.57 -10.83
N SER A 163 4.69 11.44 -10.66
CA SER A 163 3.64 10.99 -11.58
C SER A 163 2.32 11.73 -11.37
N GLU A 164 1.70 12.19 -12.46
CA GLU A 164 0.35 12.80 -12.41
C GLU A 164 -0.73 11.82 -11.95
N PHE A 165 -0.56 10.53 -12.26
CA PHE A 165 -1.47 9.45 -11.90
C PHE A 165 -0.87 8.55 -10.83
N LEU A 166 -1.70 7.77 -10.15
CA LEU A 166 -1.27 6.81 -9.15
C LEU A 166 -0.32 5.80 -9.77
N VAL A 167 0.92 5.91 -9.31
CA VAL A 167 1.98 5.00 -9.67
C VAL A 167 2.86 4.80 -8.43
N PHE A 168 3.26 3.55 -8.19
CA PHE A 168 4.10 3.22 -7.05
C PHE A 168 4.89 1.94 -7.32
N ASN A 169 5.96 1.75 -6.56
CA ASN A 169 6.69 0.50 -6.51
C ASN A 169 6.22 -0.28 -5.28
N LEU A 170 5.81 -1.53 -5.49
CA LEU A 170 5.52 -2.49 -4.44
C LEU A 170 6.74 -3.39 -4.26
N ALA A 171 7.33 -3.39 -3.08
CA ALA A 171 8.25 -4.43 -2.65
C ALA A 171 7.44 -5.52 -1.94
N ILE A 172 7.60 -6.76 -2.35
CA ILE A 172 7.07 -7.94 -1.65
C ILE A 172 8.25 -8.85 -1.30
N SER A 173 8.25 -9.37 -0.09
CA SER A 173 9.17 -10.41 0.31
C SER A 173 8.42 -11.56 0.93
N PHE A 174 8.85 -12.76 0.59
CA PHE A 174 8.25 -13.98 1.10
C PHE A 174 9.34 -14.99 1.48
N THR A 175 9.11 -15.66 2.60
CA THR A 175 10.02 -16.64 3.19
C THR A 175 9.23 -17.83 3.71
N VAL A 176 9.69 -19.02 3.40
CA VAL A 176 9.21 -20.26 4.03
C VAL A 176 10.21 -20.64 5.11
N MET A 177 9.73 -20.84 6.35
CA MET A 177 10.53 -21.25 7.50
C MET A 177 10.90 -22.74 7.44
N THR A 178 11.33 -23.20 6.27
CA THR A 178 11.93 -24.54 6.06
C THR A 178 13.25 -24.35 5.37
N SER A 179 14.26 -25.12 5.77
CA SER A 179 15.57 -25.00 5.16
C SER A 179 16.19 -26.32 4.72
N PRO A 180 16.48 -26.48 3.42
CA PRO A 180 16.23 -25.52 2.34
C PRO A 180 14.73 -25.37 2.02
N PRO A 181 14.28 -24.21 1.48
CA PRO A 181 12.88 -24.04 1.09
C PRO A 181 12.51 -25.04 -0.03
N PRO A 182 11.22 -25.42 -0.16
CA PRO A 182 10.76 -26.37 -1.17
C PRO A 182 11.04 -25.86 -2.59
N ASP A 183 10.73 -24.58 -2.79
CA ASP A 183 11.01 -23.81 -4.00
C ASP A 183 12.09 -22.75 -3.69
N PRO A 184 13.21 -22.69 -4.43
CA PRO A 184 14.22 -21.64 -4.28
C PRO A 184 13.66 -20.22 -4.41
N LYS A 185 12.56 -20.05 -5.14
CA LYS A 185 11.88 -18.75 -5.28
C LYS A 185 11.21 -18.32 -4.00
N ALA A 186 10.81 -19.26 -3.14
CA ALA A 186 10.07 -19.04 -1.90
C ALA A 186 10.88 -18.34 -0.78
N GLN A 187 11.99 -17.72 -1.16
CA GLN A 187 12.88 -16.97 -0.30
C GLN A 187 13.51 -15.81 -1.09
N SER A 188 12.69 -14.84 -1.46
CA SER A 188 13.10 -13.74 -2.34
C SER A 188 12.42 -12.41 -2.00
N VAL A 189 12.95 -11.35 -2.61
CA VAL A 189 12.31 -10.04 -2.68
C VAL A 189 11.99 -9.78 -4.15
N GLN A 190 10.79 -9.32 -4.42
CA GLN A 190 10.36 -8.89 -5.74
C GLN A 190 9.89 -7.44 -5.69
N ILE A 191 10.24 -6.68 -6.72
CA ILE A 191 9.83 -5.29 -6.90
C ILE A 191 8.90 -5.21 -8.10
N TRP A 192 7.69 -4.73 -7.88
CA TRP A 192 6.66 -4.56 -8.89
C TRP A 192 6.32 -3.09 -9.08
N ARG A 193 6.27 -2.63 -10.32
CA ARG A 193 5.67 -1.34 -10.68
C ARG A 193 4.17 -1.51 -10.77
N MET A 194 3.45 -0.71 -9.99
CA MET A 194 2.00 -0.66 -10.00
C MET A 194 1.55 0.65 -10.63
N GLU A 195 0.66 0.58 -11.61
CA GLU A 195 0.16 1.75 -12.34
C GLU A 195 -1.37 1.73 -12.43
N LEU A 196 -2.00 2.90 -12.30
CA LEU A 196 -3.44 3.04 -12.45
C LEU A 196 -3.88 2.70 -13.89
N ALA A 197 -4.76 1.71 -14.02
CA ALA A 197 -5.44 1.42 -15.27
C ALA A 197 -6.53 2.47 -15.51
N LEU A 198 -6.49 3.13 -16.67
CA LEU A 198 -7.43 4.18 -17.04
C LEU A 198 -8.38 3.71 -18.14
N ASP A 199 -9.64 4.13 -18.07
CA ASP A 199 -10.58 4.00 -19.19
C ASP A 199 -10.45 5.18 -20.18
N ASP A 200 -11.27 5.17 -21.24
CA ASP A 200 -11.34 6.23 -22.26
C ASP A 200 -11.67 7.62 -21.68
N GLN A 201 -12.27 7.66 -20.47
CA GLN A 201 -12.61 8.89 -19.76
C GLN A 201 -11.56 9.28 -18.71
N GLN A 202 -10.39 8.63 -18.69
CA GLN A 202 -9.32 8.86 -17.72
C GLN A 202 -9.81 8.63 -16.28
N ARG A 203 -10.70 7.66 -16.07
CA ARG A 203 -11.10 7.16 -14.75
C ARG A 203 -10.28 5.94 -14.40
N GLY A 204 -9.85 5.86 -13.14
CA GLY A 204 -9.22 4.66 -12.62
C GLY A 204 -10.21 3.50 -12.62
N VAL A 205 -9.92 2.43 -13.36
CA VAL A 205 -10.74 1.21 -13.43
C VAL A 205 -10.06 -0.01 -12.81
N GLY A 206 -8.80 0.12 -12.42
CA GLY A 206 -8.02 -0.93 -11.77
C GLY A 206 -6.58 -0.52 -11.59
N LEU A 207 -5.74 -1.48 -11.20
CA LEU A 207 -4.29 -1.35 -11.22
C LEU A 207 -3.72 -2.38 -12.21
N THR A 208 -2.54 -2.08 -12.75
CA THR A 208 -1.72 -3.02 -13.50
C THR A 208 -0.40 -3.23 -12.78
N ALA A 209 0.21 -4.41 -12.95
CA ALA A 209 1.46 -4.77 -12.31
C ALA A 209 2.51 -5.18 -13.35
N LYS A 210 3.74 -4.71 -13.16
CA LYS A 210 4.90 -5.11 -13.97
C LYS A 210 6.09 -5.39 -13.07
N LEU A 211 6.67 -6.59 -13.16
CA LEU A 211 7.88 -6.94 -12.43
C LEU A 211 9.05 -6.04 -12.91
N LEU A 212 9.73 -5.39 -11.97
CA LEU A 212 10.91 -4.57 -12.22
C LEU A 212 12.21 -5.29 -11.88
N GLY A 213 12.18 -6.16 -10.87
CA GLY A 213 13.35 -6.94 -10.47
C GLY A 213 13.01 -7.94 -9.39
N SER A 214 13.84 -8.97 -9.26
CA SER A 214 13.70 -10.03 -8.28
C SER A 214 15.07 -10.51 -7.86
N PHE A 215 15.27 -10.73 -6.57
CA PHE A 215 16.53 -11.24 -6.06
C PHE A 215 16.35 -12.17 -4.86
N PRO A 216 17.16 -13.23 -4.73
CA PRO A 216 17.06 -14.16 -3.63
C PRO A 216 17.59 -13.55 -2.33
N LEU A 217 17.04 -14.00 -1.21
CA LEU A 217 17.58 -13.70 0.11
C LEU A 217 18.61 -14.75 0.56
N GLU A 218 19.20 -14.52 1.74
CA GLU A 218 20.13 -15.44 2.38
C GLU A 218 19.55 -16.85 2.54
N ASN A 219 20.41 -17.87 2.55
CA ASN A 219 19.95 -19.19 2.97
C ASN A 219 19.68 -19.18 4.49
N TYR A 220 18.71 -19.97 4.96
CA TYR A 220 18.40 -20.12 6.39
C TYR A 220 17.90 -18.83 7.06
N ILE A 221 16.79 -18.31 6.55
CA ILE A 221 16.04 -17.22 7.20
C ILE A 221 14.86 -17.84 7.95
N ASP A 222 14.76 -17.52 9.23
CA ASP A 222 13.65 -17.92 10.11
C ASP A 222 12.53 -16.88 10.12
N GLY A 223 12.73 -15.68 9.55
CA GLY A 223 11.66 -14.70 9.39
C GLY A 223 12.15 -13.33 8.94
N ILE A 224 11.20 -12.50 8.54
CA ILE A 224 11.36 -11.11 8.14
C ILE A 224 10.54 -10.23 9.09
N PHE A 225 11.17 -9.25 9.71
CA PHE A 225 10.51 -8.36 10.67
C PHE A 225 10.15 -7.00 10.09
N GLY A 226 10.77 -6.62 8.97
CA GLY A 226 10.50 -5.33 8.36
C GLY A 226 10.97 -5.27 6.92
N LEU A 227 10.20 -4.55 6.10
CA LEU A 227 10.50 -4.22 4.73
C LEU A 227 10.14 -2.75 4.50
N SER A 228 11.02 -2.03 3.82
CA SER A 228 10.76 -0.68 3.35
C SER A 228 11.41 -0.51 1.98
N ILE A 229 10.78 0.26 1.11
CA ILE A 229 11.30 0.60 -0.21
C ILE A 229 11.31 2.12 -0.37
N ARG A 230 12.37 2.64 -0.98
CA ARG A 230 12.48 4.05 -1.38
C ARG A 230 13.44 4.19 -2.57
N GLY A 231 12.92 4.61 -3.71
CA GLY A 231 13.69 4.73 -4.95
C GLY A 231 14.35 3.38 -5.32
N PRO A 232 15.68 3.34 -5.56
CA PRO A 232 16.39 2.11 -5.87
C PRO A 232 16.72 1.26 -4.64
N HIS A 233 16.35 1.68 -3.43
CA HIS A 233 16.77 1.01 -2.20
C HIS A 233 15.63 0.24 -1.53
N VAL A 234 15.96 -0.97 -1.08
CA VAL A 234 15.15 -1.78 -0.15
C VAL A 234 15.89 -1.88 1.17
N ALA A 235 15.18 -1.67 2.27
CA ALA A 235 15.62 -2.04 3.59
C ALA A 235 14.85 -3.27 4.06
N ILE A 236 15.55 -4.27 4.55
CA ILE A 236 14.96 -5.51 5.06
C ILE A 236 15.62 -5.90 6.38
N SER A 237 14.81 -6.26 7.39
CA SER A 237 15.27 -6.88 8.64
C SER A 237 14.80 -8.32 8.70
N LEU A 238 15.70 -9.23 9.01
CA LEU A 238 15.46 -10.67 9.00
C LEU A 238 16.17 -11.39 10.14
N LEU A 239 15.66 -12.57 10.50
CA LEU A 239 16.29 -13.53 11.40
C LEU A 239 17.04 -14.57 10.57
N ALA A 240 18.36 -14.63 10.71
CA ALA A 240 19.24 -15.62 10.12
C ALA A 240 20.03 -16.33 11.25
N PRO A 241 19.51 -17.43 11.84
CA PRO A 241 20.09 -18.05 13.04
C PRO A 241 21.51 -18.57 12.86
N ARG A 242 21.90 -18.84 11.60
CA ARG A 242 23.22 -19.32 11.25
C ARG A 242 24.24 -18.20 11.04
N HIS A 243 23.80 -16.94 11.09
CA HIS A 243 24.69 -15.79 11.10
C HIS A 243 25.17 -15.51 12.53
N THR A 244 26.38 -14.97 12.68
CA THR A 244 26.99 -14.61 13.98
C THR A 244 26.10 -13.71 14.85
N ASP A 245 25.22 -12.96 14.22
CA ASP A 245 24.50 -11.85 14.83
C ASP A 245 22.99 -12.09 14.93
N SER A 246 22.53 -13.24 14.41
CA SER A 246 21.15 -13.70 14.24
C SER A 246 20.16 -12.73 13.58
N HIS A 247 20.08 -11.47 14.01
CA HIS A 247 19.26 -10.42 13.41
C HIS A 247 20.09 -9.52 12.49
N LEU A 248 19.68 -9.43 11.24
CA LEU A 248 20.38 -8.66 10.22
C LEU A 248 19.44 -7.62 9.62
N THR A 249 19.94 -6.39 9.48
CA THR A 249 19.26 -5.35 8.72
C THR A 249 20.13 -4.90 7.55
N PHE A 250 19.63 -5.12 6.33
CA PHE A 250 20.32 -4.77 5.10
C PHE A 250 19.65 -3.57 4.43
N ILE A 251 20.47 -2.71 3.82
CA ILE A 251 20.05 -1.86 2.71
C ILE A 251 20.62 -2.45 1.42
N ILE A 252 19.76 -2.64 0.44
CA ILE A 252 20.04 -3.28 -0.84
C ILE A 252 19.64 -2.31 -1.95
N ASP A 253 20.52 -2.06 -2.91
CA ASP A 253 20.13 -1.47 -4.19
C ASP A 253 19.51 -2.57 -5.06
N TRP A 254 18.19 -2.58 -5.17
CA TRP A 254 17.48 -3.68 -5.83
C TRP A 254 17.76 -3.75 -7.33
N LYS A 255 18.21 -2.65 -7.95
CA LYS A 255 18.59 -2.64 -9.37
C LYS A 255 19.90 -3.38 -9.62
N GLN A 256 20.79 -3.39 -8.63
CA GLN A 256 22.06 -4.13 -8.68
C GLN A 256 21.92 -5.57 -8.18
N ALA A 257 20.89 -5.84 -7.38
CA ALA A 257 20.61 -7.18 -6.85
C ALA A 257 19.84 -8.08 -7.82
N ASP A 258 19.18 -7.50 -8.83
CA ASP A 258 18.31 -8.21 -9.77
C ASP A 258 19.00 -9.42 -10.41
N GLY A 259 18.30 -10.56 -10.41
CA GLY A 259 18.76 -11.85 -10.89
C GLY A 259 18.90 -12.90 -9.78
N ASP A 260 19.50 -14.04 -10.13
CA ASP A 260 19.54 -15.22 -9.25
C ASP A 260 20.77 -15.28 -8.32
N GLN A 261 21.59 -14.23 -8.31
CA GLN A 261 22.81 -14.18 -7.52
C GLN A 261 22.53 -13.74 -6.07
N LYS A 262 23.28 -14.28 -5.11
CA LYS A 262 23.18 -13.92 -3.67
C LYS A 262 24.29 -12.97 -3.18
N ASN A 263 25.31 -12.76 -4.02
CA ASN A 263 26.49 -11.94 -3.71
C ASN A 263 26.35 -10.50 -4.24
N TYR A 264 25.14 -9.96 -4.29
CA TYR A 264 24.91 -8.58 -4.68
C TYR A 264 25.39 -7.58 -3.61
N PRO A 265 25.75 -6.35 -4.01
CA PRO A 265 26.13 -5.29 -3.08
C PRO A 265 25.02 -4.98 -2.09
N ARG A 266 25.34 -4.96 -0.80
CA ARG A 266 24.41 -4.61 0.28
C ARG A 266 25.15 -4.07 1.48
N ARG A 267 24.50 -3.17 2.21
CA ARG A 267 25.03 -2.57 3.43
C ARG A 267 24.34 -3.17 4.64
N LEU A 268 25.12 -3.81 5.51
CA LEU A 268 24.66 -4.20 6.84
C LEU A 268 24.66 -2.96 7.74
N ILE A 269 23.51 -2.65 8.36
CA ILE A 269 23.37 -1.50 9.27
C ILE A 269 23.45 -1.93 10.74
N HIS A 270 23.09 -3.18 11.05
CA HIS A 270 23.08 -3.68 12.42
C HIS A 270 23.59 -5.13 12.47
N PRO A 271 24.63 -5.36 13.30
CA PRO A 271 24.57 -6.39 14.36
C PRO A 271 25.18 -5.92 15.73
N PRO A 272 25.18 -6.69 16.85
CA PRO A 272 24.11 -6.95 17.82
C PRO A 272 24.52 -6.55 19.27
N TYR A 273 24.26 -5.33 19.72
CA TYR A 273 24.17 -5.01 21.16
C TYR A 273 23.05 -3.99 21.36
N GLY A 274 21.84 -4.37 20.96
CA GLY A 274 20.75 -3.43 20.87
C GLY A 274 19.48 -4.11 20.43
N LYS A 275 18.37 -3.62 21.00
CA LYS A 275 17.00 -4.14 20.91
C LYS A 275 16.59 -4.49 19.47
N GLU A 276 15.82 -5.56 19.33
CA GLU A 276 15.20 -6.00 18.08
C GLU A 276 14.32 -4.89 17.47
N PRO A 277 14.57 -4.47 16.22
CA PRO A 277 13.69 -3.53 15.52
C PRO A 277 12.44 -4.27 15.05
N LEU A 278 11.28 -3.81 15.52
CA LEU A 278 9.97 -4.38 15.17
C LEU A 278 9.39 -3.74 13.90
N SER A 279 9.91 -2.58 13.48
CA SER A 279 9.60 -2.04 12.16
C SER A 279 10.74 -1.18 11.62
N ILE A 280 10.76 -1.02 10.30
CA ILE A 280 11.76 -0.26 9.56
C ILE A 280 11.05 0.69 8.60
N SER A 281 11.54 1.91 8.48
CA SER A 281 11.06 2.83 7.45
C SER A 281 12.18 3.72 6.93
N PHE A 282 12.21 3.94 5.62
CA PHE A 282 12.98 5.02 5.05
C PHE A 282 12.33 6.38 5.34
N LEU A 283 13.13 7.36 5.72
CA LEU A 283 12.68 8.74 5.84
C LEU A 283 12.67 9.47 4.50
N ALA A 284 11.60 10.23 4.25
CA ALA A 284 11.38 10.98 3.01
C ALA A 284 12.48 12.00 2.69
N THR A 285 13.20 12.52 3.69
CA THR A 285 14.05 13.70 3.51
C THR A 285 15.54 13.44 3.39
N ASN A 286 16.07 12.24 3.68
CA ASN A 286 17.53 12.03 3.71
C ASN A 286 18.01 10.59 3.40
N TYR A 287 17.19 9.72 2.78
CA TYR A 287 17.51 8.27 2.62
C TYR A 287 18.01 7.61 3.92
N SER A 288 17.67 8.21 5.06
CA SER A 288 18.09 7.77 6.38
C SER A 288 17.11 6.71 6.86
N LEU A 289 17.65 5.68 7.51
CA LEU A 289 16.84 4.57 8.03
C LEU A 289 16.34 4.91 9.43
N LEU A 290 15.03 4.83 9.65
CA LEU A 290 14.45 4.76 10.98
C LEU A 290 14.17 3.31 11.33
N LEU A 291 14.67 2.90 12.47
CA LEU A 291 14.33 1.63 13.12
C LEU A 291 13.44 1.95 14.31
N PHE A 292 12.23 1.39 14.33
CA PHE A 292 11.32 1.56 15.45
C PHE A 292 11.28 0.30 16.31
N LYS A 293 11.11 0.52 17.62
CA LYS A 293 10.64 -0.48 18.56
C LYS A 293 9.20 -0.12 18.92
N VAL A 294 8.24 -1.00 18.65
CA VAL A 294 6.85 -0.84 19.10
C VAL A 294 6.55 -1.97 20.07
N SER A 295 6.55 -1.65 21.37
CA SER A 295 6.30 -2.58 22.47
C SER A 295 4.93 -3.25 22.42
#